data_AF-A0A7J0H435-F1
#
_entry.id   AF-A0A7J0H435-F1
#
_cell.length_a   1.000
_cell.length_b   1.000
_cell.length_c   1.000
_cell.angle_alpha   90.00
_cell.angle_beta   90.00
_cell.angle_gamma   90.00
#
_symmetry.space_group_name_H-M   'P 1'
#
loop_
_entity.id
_entity.type
_entity.pdbx_description
1 polymer ?
#
loop_
_entity_poly.entity_id
_entity_poly.type
_entity_poly.pdbx_seq_one_letter_code
_entity_poly.pdbx_strand_id
1 'polypeptide(L)'
;MKTNFTGAAGTNMTVEERIASFRYYSRKDKEEERRFGVSTVLKLYDPWRIRKVLFTSDVDGSSRLLLGKEGVEKHVLPLLGNNLAHECATTAGGNVIIFDLDTRSEHRLVMKRWSTGSFVLTSNWVKEFVSRRGLEKHDEIGMYWDPFNSRFCFSLLTKFRRN
;
A
#
# COMPACT_ATOMS: atom_id res chain seq x y z
N MET A 1 27.21 -3.45 56.88
CA MET A 1 27.63 -3.09 55.50
C MET A 1 26.37 -2.94 54.66
N LYS A 2 25.95 -1.72 54.35
CA LYS A 2 24.84 -1.43 53.42
C LYS A 2 25.46 -0.84 52.17
N THR A 3 25.44 -1.58 51.07
CA THR A 3 25.88 -1.09 49.76
C THR A 3 24.69 -0.44 49.07
N ASN A 4 24.73 0.89 48.97
CA ASN A 4 23.78 1.67 48.18
C ASN A 4 24.19 1.59 46.71
N PHE A 5 23.37 0.97 45.87
CA PHE A 5 23.46 1.15 44.43
C PHE A 5 22.70 2.43 44.05
N THR A 6 23.46 3.48 43.72
CA THR A 6 22.92 4.68 43.08
C THR A 6 22.67 4.37 41.61
N GLY A 7 21.42 4.05 41.26
CA GLY A 7 20.96 3.99 39.89
C GLY A 7 20.97 5.38 39.27
N ALA A 8 21.63 5.53 38.13
CA ALA A 8 21.66 6.77 37.37
C ALA A 8 20.23 7.19 36.98
N ALA A 9 19.91 8.46 37.20
CA ALA A 9 18.65 9.06 36.80
C ALA A 9 18.51 9.00 35.26
N GLY A 10 17.74 8.05 34.77
CA GLY A 10 17.26 8.06 33.40
C GLY A 10 16.32 9.25 33.25
N THR A 11 16.67 10.21 32.39
CA THR A 11 15.81 11.32 32.03
C THR A 11 14.55 10.78 31.35
N ASN A 12 13.40 10.96 31.98
CA ASN A 12 12.10 10.61 31.39
C ASN A 12 11.79 11.63 30.28
N MET A 13 12.29 11.38 29.07
CA MET A 13 11.91 12.13 27.88
C MET A 13 10.47 11.78 27.48
N THR A 14 9.70 12.80 27.16
CA THR A 14 8.39 12.69 26.55
C THR A 14 8.48 12.01 25.17
N VAL A 15 7.37 11.45 24.68
CA VAL A 15 7.33 10.82 23.34
C VAL A 15 7.71 11.82 22.25
N GLU A 16 7.34 13.09 22.41
CA GLU A 16 7.64 14.18 21.48
C GLU A 16 9.13 14.52 21.48
N GLU A 17 9.77 14.58 22.64
CA GLU A 17 11.23 14.78 22.75
C GLU A 17 12.00 13.62 22.14
N ARG A 18 11.51 12.37 22.31
CA ARG A 18 12.10 11.19 21.67
C ARG A 18 11.94 11.23 20.15
N ILE A 19 10.78 11.66 19.64
CA ILE A 19 10.55 11.85 18.19
C ILE A 19 11.43 12.99 17.66
N ALA A 20 11.59 14.08 18.41
CA ALA A 20 12.44 15.20 18.05
C ALA A 20 13.92 14.80 18.02
N SER A 21 14.39 13.95 18.94
CA SER A 21 15.78 13.46 18.93
C SER A 21 16.12 12.63 17.69
N PHE A 22 15.15 11.93 17.08
CA PHE A 22 15.34 11.27 15.78
C PHE A 22 15.54 12.24 14.61
N ARG A 23 15.22 13.54 14.77
CA ARG A 23 15.43 14.55 13.72
C ARG A 23 16.89 15.00 13.62
N TYR A 24 17.70 14.76 14.64
CA TYR A 24 19.10 15.18 14.66
C TYR A 24 20.02 14.01 14.36
N TYR A 25 20.13 13.69 13.08
CA TYR A 25 21.02 12.65 12.59
C TYR A 25 22.41 13.22 12.33
N SER A 26 23.33 13.07 13.27
CA SER A 26 24.63 13.73 13.21
C SER A 26 25.52 13.12 12.11
N ARG A 27 26.56 13.86 11.69
CA ARG A 27 27.56 13.31 10.76
C ARG A 27 28.29 12.09 11.35
N LYS A 28 28.52 12.08 12.66
CA LYS A 28 29.19 11.00 13.37
C LYS A 28 28.37 9.70 13.32
N ASP A 29 27.06 9.79 13.52
CA ASP A 29 26.15 8.64 13.43
C ASP A 29 26.19 8.02 12.02
N LYS A 30 26.19 8.87 10.97
CA LYS A 30 26.31 8.41 9.56
C LYS A 30 27.63 7.67 9.29
N GLU A 31 28.72 8.13 9.87
CA GLU A 31 30.05 7.54 9.69
C GLU A 31 30.19 6.21 10.44
N GLU A 32 29.67 6.13 11.66
CA GLU A 32 29.61 4.88 12.43
C GLU A 32 28.78 3.82 11.70
N GLU A 33 27.59 4.19 11.23
CA GLU A 33 26.74 3.28 10.48
C GLU A 33 27.37 2.80 9.17
N ARG A 34 28.04 3.70 8.43
CA ARG A 34 28.84 3.32 7.25
C ARG A 34 29.94 2.33 7.61
N ARG A 35 30.63 2.53 8.73
CA ARG A 35 31.69 1.64 9.21
C ARG A 35 31.15 0.24 9.53
N PHE A 36 29.95 0.16 10.10
CA PHE A 36 29.29 -1.10 10.43
C PHE A 36 28.42 -1.67 9.30
N GLY A 37 28.30 -0.97 8.17
CA GLY A 37 27.48 -1.39 7.03
C GLY A 37 25.97 -1.41 7.30
N VAL A 38 25.50 -0.67 8.30
CA VAL A 38 24.08 -0.59 8.70
C VAL A 38 23.50 0.76 8.33
N SER A 39 22.17 0.91 8.36
CA SER A 39 21.53 2.23 8.26
C SER A 39 20.32 2.31 9.17
N THR A 40 20.27 3.31 10.07
CA THR A 40 19.09 3.58 10.92
C THR A 40 18.24 4.74 10.40
N VAL A 41 18.64 5.37 9.30
CA VAL A 41 17.80 6.34 8.59
C VAL A 41 16.51 5.65 8.17
N LEU A 42 15.41 6.01 8.84
CA LEU A 42 14.06 5.66 8.41
C LEU A 42 13.80 6.33 7.06
N LYS A 43 13.92 5.55 5.99
CA LYS A 43 13.44 5.98 4.68
C LYS A 43 11.93 5.89 4.68
N LEU A 44 11.26 6.92 4.14
CA LEU A 44 9.84 6.82 3.83
C LEU A 44 9.69 5.70 2.80
N TYR A 45 9.25 4.54 3.27
CA TYR A 45 9.04 3.38 2.41
C TYR A 45 7.82 3.64 1.53
N ASP A 46 7.99 3.55 0.22
CA ASP A 46 6.88 3.58 -0.72
C ASP A 46 6.21 2.19 -0.75
N PRO A 47 4.98 2.06 -0.20
CA PRO A 47 4.32 0.77 -0.14
C PRO A 47 3.63 0.39 -1.46
N TRP A 48 3.52 1.30 -2.44
CA TRP A 48 2.67 1.14 -3.62
C TRP A 48 3.31 0.19 -4.64
N ARG A 49 3.17 -1.12 -4.41
CA ARG A 49 3.65 -2.18 -5.33
C ARG A 49 2.93 -2.19 -6.67
N ILE A 50 1.76 -1.57 -6.74
CA ILE A 50 1.00 -1.35 -7.97
C ILE A 50 0.65 0.13 -8.02
N ARG A 51 1.29 0.89 -8.92
CA ARG A 51 0.92 2.26 -9.25
C ARG A 51 0.27 2.28 -10.62
N LYS A 52 -0.80 3.05 -10.77
CA LYS A 52 -1.51 3.13 -12.05
C LYS A 52 -2.10 4.51 -12.25
N VAL A 53 -1.80 5.08 -13.41
CA VAL A 53 -2.55 6.22 -13.96
C VAL A 53 -3.82 5.69 -14.62
N LEU A 54 -4.97 6.18 -14.19
CA LEU A 54 -6.27 5.75 -14.70
C LEU A 54 -6.45 6.17 -16.15
N PHE A 55 -6.80 5.22 -17.00
CA PHE A 55 -7.15 5.45 -18.39
C PHE A 55 -8.67 5.56 -18.55
N THR A 56 -9.14 5.97 -19.73
CA THR A 56 -10.57 6.13 -20.00
C THR A 56 -11.34 4.85 -19.64
N SER A 57 -10.85 3.68 -20.06
CA SER A 57 -11.46 2.38 -19.79
C SER A 57 -11.60 2.02 -18.30
N ASP A 58 -10.78 2.65 -17.43
CA ASP A 58 -10.82 2.41 -15.99
C ASP A 58 -11.93 3.21 -15.30
N VAL A 59 -12.44 4.27 -15.93
CA VAL A 59 -13.43 5.19 -15.34
C VAL A 59 -14.70 5.35 -16.20
N ASP A 60 -14.71 4.83 -17.42
CA ASP A 60 -15.83 4.95 -18.39
C ASP A 60 -16.75 3.71 -18.42
N GLY A 61 -17.50 3.53 -19.51
CA GLY A 61 -18.45 2.44 -19.73
C GLY A 61 -17.88 1.02 -19.67
N SER A 62 -16.55 0.81 -19.74
CA SER A 62 -15.96 -0.50 -19.42
C SER A 62 -15.91 -0.77 -17.92
N SER A 63 -15.88 0.30 -17.11
CA SER A 63 -16.19 0.31 -15.67
C SER A 63 -15.39 -0.71 -14.84
N ARG A 64 -14.16 -1.01 -15.26
CA ARG A 64 -13.28 -2.04 -14.70
C ARG A 64 -11.87 -1.50 -14.57
N LEU A 65 -11.20 -1.79 -13.46
CA LEU A 65 -9.81 -1.37 -13.27
C LEU A 65 -8.87 -2.45 -13.80
N LEU A 66 -8.09 -2.14 -14.83
CA LEU A 66 -7.05 -3.02 -15.36
C LEU A 66 -5.75 -2.86 -14.57
N LEU A 67 -5.33 -3.89 -13.84
CA LEU A 67 -4.08 -3.91 -13.10
C LEU A 67 -2.92 -4.40 -13.97
N GLY A 68 -1.74 -3.79 -13.77
CA GLY A 68 -0.51 -4.20 -14.45
C GLY A 68 -0.13 -5.64 -14.06
N LYS A 69 0.07 -6.48 -15.08
CA LYS A 69 0.40 -7.91 -14.94
C LYS A 69 1.57 -8.15 -13.98
N GLU A 70 2.69 -7.48 -14.23
CA GLU A 70 3.94 -7.69 -13.46
C GLU A 70 3.75 -7.39 -11.96
N GLY A 71 3.09 -6.28 -11.63
CA GLY A 71 2.86 -5.89 -10.24
C GLY A 71 2.01 -6.92 -9.49
N VAL A 72 0.96 -7.44 -10.13
CA VAL A 72 0.10 -8.47 -9.54
C VAL A 72 0.84 -9.80 -9.42
N GLU A 73 1.52 -10.26 -10.48
CA GLU A 73 2.22 -11.55 -10.48
C GLU A 73 3.39 -11.58 -9.47
N LYS A 74 4.09 -10.47 -9.29
CA LYS A 74 5.26 -10.40 -8.40
C LYS A 74 4.89 -10.12 -6.95
N HIS A 75 3.87 -9.30 -6.70
CA HIS A 75 3.60 -8.76 -5.37
C HIS A 75 2.27 -9.20 -4.75
N VAL A 76 1.38 -9.83 -5.51
CA VAL A 76 0.05 -10.25 -5.04
C VAL A 76 -0.11 -11.76 -5.11
N LEU A 77 0.08 -12.37 -6.29
CA LEU A 77 -0.13 -13.82 -6.48
C LEU A 77 0.65 -14.71 -5.48
N PRO A 78 1.93 -14.45 -5.16
CA PRO A 78 2.67 -15.30 -4.21
C PRO A 78 2.12 -15.22 -2.78
N LEU A 79 1.31 -14.21 -2.48
CA LEU A 79 0.72 -13.94 -1.17
C LEU A 79 -0.78 -14.22 -1.14
N LEU A 80 -1.37 -14.60 -2.28
CA LEU A 80 -2.75 -15.04 -2.37
C LEU A 80 -2.83 -16.50 -1.92
N GLY A 81 -3.78 -16.81 -1.04
CA GLY A 81 -4.08 -18.21 -0.71
C GLY A 81 -4.45 -19.01 -1.96
N ASN A 82 -4.08 -20.29 -1.99
CA ASN A 82 -4.23 -21.16 -3.17
C ASN A 82 -5.65 -21.14 -3.77
N ASN A 83 -6.67 -21.10 -2.92
CA ASN A 83 -8.08 -21.09 -3.37
C ASN A 83 -8.42 -19.81 -4.13
N LEU A 84 -8.07 -18.65 -3.57
CA LEU A 84 -8.37 -17.35 -4.20
C LEU A 84 -7.57 -17.15 -5.49
N ALA A 85 -6.32 -17.62 -5.54
CA ALA A 85 -5.52 -17.60 -6.77
C ALA A 85 -6.17 -18.43 -7.89
N HIS A 86 -6.70 -19.62 -7.55
CA HIS A 86 -7.43 -20.45 -8.50
C HIS A 86 -8.74 -19.80 -8.96
N GLU A 87 -9.54 -19.25 -8.04
CA GLU A 87 -10.79 -18.55 -8.37
C GLU A 87 -10.54 -17.36 -9.31
N CYS A 88 -9.49 -16.57 -9.05
CA CYS A 88 -9.09 -15.46 -9.89
C CYS A 88 -8.71 -15.89 -11.33
N ALA A 89 -8.29 -17.13 -11.53
CA ALA A 89 -7.99 -17.69 -12.86
C ALA A 89 -9.25 -18.16 -13.62
N THR A 90 -10.41 -18.23 -12.96
CA THR A 90 -11.68 -18.62 -13.60
C THR A 90 -12.38 -17.43 -14.26
N THR A 91 -13.38 -17.71 -15.10
CA THR A 91 -14.26 -16.70 -15.69
C THR A 91 -15.14 -16.00 -14.64
N ALA A 92 -15.48 -16.69 -13.56
CA ALA A 92 -16.26 -16.14 -12.45
C ALA A 92 -15.45 -15.09 -11.66
N GLY A 93 -14.16 -15.35 -11.46
CA GLY A 93 -13.27 -14.53 -10.64
C GLY A 93 -13.34 -14.85 -9.15
N GLY A 94 -12.35 -14.34 -8.42
CA GLY A 94 -12.28 -14.43 -6.97
C GLY A 94 -12.81 -13.16 -6.29
N ASN A 95 -13.53 -13.32 -5.18
CA ASN A 95 -13.95 -12.18 -4.37
C ASN A 95 -12.75 -11.61 -3.60
N VAL A 96 -12.56 -10.30 -3.68
CA VAL A 96 -11.48 -9.60 -2.98
C VAL A 96 -12.02 -8.40 -2.23
N ILE A 97 -11.39 -8.09 -1.11
CA ILE A 97 -11.64 -6.87 -0.35
C ILE A 97 -10.61 -5.82 -0.76
N ILE A 98 -11.07 -4.60 -0.96
CA ILE A 98 -10.24 -3.41 -1.11
C ILE A 98 -10.51 -2.49 0.07
N PHE A 99 -9.50 -2.25 0.89
CA PHE A 99 -9.49 -1.25 1.93
C PHE A 99 -8.98 0.08 1.39
N ASP A 100 -9.88 1.04 1.32
CA ASP A 100 -9.58 2.41 0.99
C ASP A 100 -8.96 3.10 2.22
N LEU A 101 -7.65 3.34 2.16
CA LEU A 101 -6.88 3.94 3.25
C LEU A 101 -7.27 5.39 3.51
N ASP A 102 -7.67 6.13 2.48
CA ASP A 102 -7.96 7.56 2.58
C ASP A 102 -9.29 7.79 3.29
N THR A 103 -10.28 6.94 3.00
CA THR A 103 -11.63 7.05 3.58
C THR A 103 -11.91 6.04 4.70
N ARG A 104 -10.95 5.18 5.02
CA ARG A 104 -11.04 4.11 6.05
C ARG A 104 -12.26 3.19 5.83
N SER A 105 -12.50 2.77 4.59
CA SER A 105 -13.66 1.95 4.23
C SER A 105 -13.29 0.70 3.44
N GLU A 106 -14.06 -0.37 3.60
CA GLU A 106 -13.85 -1.64 2.90
C GLU A 106 -14.90 -1.86 1.80
N HIS A 107 -14.44 -2.36 0.66
CA HIS A 107 -15.27 -2.56 -0.53
C HIS A 107 -15.00 -3.93 -1.13
N ARG A 108 -16.08 -4.68 -1.45
CA ARG A 108 -15.98 -6.00 -2.06
C ARG A 108 -16.03 -5.89 -3.58
N LEU A 109 -15.00 -6.42 -4.24
CA LEU A 109 -14.88 -6.47 -5.70
C LEU A 109 -14.61 -7.91 -6.16
N VAL A 110 -14.65 -8.10 -7.47
CA VAL A 110 -14.27 -9.37 -8.11
C VAL A 110 -12.99 -9.17 -8.91
N MET A 111 -11.97 -9.94 -8.60
CA MET A 111 -10.70 -10.00 -9.34
C MET A 111 -10.74 -11.15 -10.34
N LYS A 112 -10.34 -10.87 -11.59
CA LYS A 112 -10.27 -11.85 -12.68
C LYS A 112 -8.96 -11.75 -13.43
N ARG A 113 -8.42 -12.87 -13.88
CA ARG A 113 -7.36 -12.94 -14.89
C ARG A 113 -8.00 -13.06 -16.27
N TRP A 114 -7.59 -12.22 -17.21
CA TRP A 114 -7.97 -12.36 -18.61
C TRP A 114 -7.06 -13.31 -19.36
N SER A 115 -7.50 -13.72 -20.56
CA SER A 115 -6.72 -14.55 -21.49
C SER A 115 -5.37 -13.92 -21.87
N THR A 116 -5.27 -12.59 -21.89
CA THR A 116 -4.02 -11.86 -22.12
C THR A 116 -3.07 -11.88 -20.91
N GLY A 117 -3.47 -12.51 -19.81
CA GLY A 117 -2.71 -12.62 -18.56
C GLY A 117 -2.80 -11.40 -17.65
N SER A 118 -3.46 -10.31 -18.08
CA SER A 118 -3.71 -9.14 -17.24
C SER A 118 -4.82 -9.40 -16.23
N PHE A 119 -4.85 -8.62 -15.15
CA PHE A 119 -5.85 -8.76 -14.09
C PHE A 119 -6.79 -7.58 -14.09
N VAL A 120 -8.06 -7.82 -13.80
CA VAL A 120 -9.08 -6.78 -13.66
C VAL A 120 -9.80 -6.85 -12.34
N LEU A 121 -10.11 -5.69 -11.78
CA LEU A 121 -11.07 -5.53 -10.70
C LEU A 121 -12.39 -5.01 -11.26
N THR A 122 -13.47 -5.74 -10.96
CA THR A 122 -14.80 -5.55 -11.55
C THR A 122 -15.88 -5.49 -10.46
N SER A 123 -17.16 -5.55 -10.85
CA SER A 123 -18.32 -5.41 -9.97
C SER A 123 -18.42 -3.99 -9.41
N ASN A 124 -18.09 -3.78 -8.14
CA ASN A 124 -18.32 -2.52 -7.43
C ASN A 124 -17.30 -1.40 -7.71
N TRP A 125 -16.35 -1.60 -8.65
CA TRP A 125 -15.32 -0.61 -8.95
C TRP A 125 -15.89 0.78 -9.25
N VAL A 126 -16.88 0.88 -10.15
CA VAL A 126 -17.44 2.19 -10.52
C VAL A 126 -18.21 2.84 -9.41
N LYS A 127 -19.05 2.07 -8.70
CA LYS A 127 -19.85 2.64 -7.62
C LYS A 127 -18.96 3.12 -6.47
N GLU A 128 -18.07 2.25 -5.99
CA GLU A 128 -17.35 2.45 -4.73
C GLU A 128 -16.04 3.21 -4.88
N PHE A 129 -15.49 3.31 -6.09
CA PHE A 129 -14.27 4.05 -6.34
C PHE A 129 -14.51 5.18 -7.33
N VAL A 130 -14.94 4.90 -8.56
CA VAL A 130 -15.08 5.97 -9.56
C VAL A 130 -16.09 7.05 -9.14
N SER A 131 -17.31 6.66 -8.79
CA SER A 131 -18.39 7.59 -8.43
C SER A 131 -18.20 8.14 -7.02
N ARG A 132 -18.02 7.27 -6.02
CA ARG A 132 -17.89 7.67 -4.61
C ARG A 132 -16.65 8.53 -4.34
N ARG A 133 -15.49 8.20 -4.93
CA ARG A 133 -14.25 8.98 -4.77
C ARG A 133 -14.08 10.07 -5.84
N GLY A 134 -14.99 10.12 -6.83
CA GLY A 134 -14.88 11.01 -7.97
C GLY A 134 -13.58 10.79 -8.74
N LEU A 135 -13.18 9.53 -8.99
CA LEU A 135 -11.97 9.25 -9.77
C LEU A 135 -12.19 9.60 -11.24
N GLU A 136 -11.16 10.16 -11.86
CA GLU A 136 -11.18 10.59 -13.25
C GLU A 136 -9.98 10.04 -14.00
N LYS A 137 -10.06 10.13 -15.34
CA LYS A 137 -8.93 9.84 -16.21
C LYS A 137 -7.73 10.70 -15.80
N HIS A 138 -6.54 10.12 -15.80
CA HIS A 138 -5.26 10.71 -15.39
C HIS A 138 -5.02 10.83 -13.88
N ASP A 139 -5.98 10.48 -13.03
CA ASP A 139 -5.67 10.27 -11.61
C ASP A 139 -4.65 9.13 -11.45
N GLU A 140 -3.73 9.26 -10.50
CA GLU A 140 -2.80 8.20 -10.14
C GLU A 140 -3.24 7.54 -8.84
N ILE A 141 -3.44 6.23 -8.88
CA ILE A 141 -3.77 5.40 -7.72
C ILE A 141 -2.59 4.52 -7.32
N GLY A 142 -2.55 4.18 -6.04
CA GLY A 142 -1.58 3.27 -5.44
C GLY A 142 -2.31 2.11 -4.78
N MET A 143 -1.80 0.89 -5.01
CA MET A 143 -2.31 -0.31 -4.38
C MET A 143 -1.18 -1.23 -3.94
N TYR A 144 -1.44 -2.00 -2.87
CA TYR A 144 -0.61 -3.13 -2.46
C TYR A 144 -1.48 -4.21 -1.82
N TRP A 145 -0.97 -5.44 -1.76
CA TRP A 145 -1.63 -6.53 -1.05
C TRP A 145 -1.17 -6.56 0.40
N ASP A 146 -2.13 -6.54 1.34
CA ASP A 146 -1.89 -6.75 2.76
C ASP A 146 -2.10 -8.24 3.09
N PRO A 147 -1.03 -9.02 3.27
CA PRO A 147 -1.15 -10.45 3.52
C PRO A 147 -1.75 -10.76 4.90
N PHE A 148 -1.64 -9.85 5.87
CA PHE A 148 -2.14 -10.08 7.23
C PHE A 148 -3.66 -10.01 7.28
N ASN A 149 -4.25 -9.09 6.51
CA ASN A 149 -5.69 -8.91 6.43
C ASN A 149 -6.30 -9.50 5.15
N SER A 150 -5.48 -10.12 4.28
CA SER A 150 -5.89 -10.73 3.01
C SER A 150 -6.76 -9.81 2.15
N ARG A 151 -6.30 -8.57 1.96
CA ARG A 151 -7.02 -7.53 1.22
C ARG A 151 -6.07 -6.64 0.43
N PHE A 152 -6.58 -5.97 -0.60
CA PHE A 152 -5.86 -4.86 -1.20
C PHE A 152 -5.98 -3.62 -0.32
N CYS A 153 -4.91 -2.88 -0.16
CA CYS A 153 -4.94 -1.51 0.31
C CYS A 153 -4.89 -0.56 -0.89
N PHE A 154 -5.69 0.51 -0.86
CA PHE A 154 -5.85 1.47 -1.94
C PHE A 154 -5.70 2.90 -1.42
N SER A 155 -5.09 3.77 -2.23
CA SER A 155 -5.09 5.22 -2.02
C SER A 155 -5.04 5.98 -3.35
N LEU A 156 -5.61 7.18 -3.39
CA LEU A 156 -5.41 8.14 -4.46
C LEU A 156 -4.11 8.90 -4.20
N LEU A 157 -3.10 8.70 -5.06
CA LEU A 157 -1.78 9.32 -4.91
C LEU A 157 -1.75 10.73 -5.46
N THR A 158 -2.31 10.90 -6.66
CA THR A 158 -2.34 12.19 -7.35
C THR A 158 -3.69 12.39 -8.00
N LYS A 159 -4.37 13.48 -7.64
CA LYS A 159 -5.60 13.91 -8.32
C LYS A 159 -5.20 14.75 -9.54
N PHE A 160 -5.64 14.36 -10.72
CA PHE A 160 -5.49 15.18 -11.92
C PHE A 160 -6.36 16.43 -11.78
N ARG A 161 -5.75 17.60 -11.94
CA ARG A 161 -6.45 18.88 -11.99
C ARG A 161 -6.41 19.37 -13.43
N ARG A 162 -7.59 19.57 -14.02
CA ARG A 162 -7.70 20.37 -15.23
C ARG A 162 -7.51 21.84 -14.85
N ASN A 163 -6.54 22.49 -15.48
CA ASN A 163 -6.41 23.94 -15.46
C ASN A 163 -7.59 24.58 -16.19
#